data_AF-A0A9X2JCK1-F1
#
_entry.id   AF-A0A9X2JCK1-F1
#
_cell.length_a   1.000
_cell.length_b   1.000
_cell.length_c   1.000
_cell.angle_alpha   90.00
_cell.angle_beta   90.00
_cell.angle_gamma   90.00
#
_symmetry.space_group_name_H-M   'P 1'
#
loop_
_entity.id
_entity.type
_entity.pdbx_description
1 polymer ?
#
loop_
_entity_poly.entity_id
_entity_poly.type
_entity_poly.pdbx_seq_one_letter_code
_entity_poly.pdbx_strand_id
1 'polypeptide(L)'
;MKVFNSIILLCLTALVFSACQKEIGGDYKDLNTTFVDTSKYAKQIVARQNEVYSISPSFIEGVDPSKLTYEWRLTKVEYTADPVTGRYIDTVLSTEQNFSKKIPFSPGSYVLRLHVFDPSNGNIAQIINTPFTVSSYALQGLMLLHGDVNSCDVSILVNNRVNTVVPATADSIQKNIFSIINGKKIEGEARAVAFNNHGASGARSKVYVLTSNGGYRTEFGGLKMEDPYNNLFSAAPSTANFQAYGTAGTNEYLINNGALYYQGQTQPAIFKPFGSQCYLPSNISPGTYTATPYFAMDIDNVSPINALMVGVFYDSNSRRFLYSKNDNTIGTFTGTAPAGGFALSTVGKWMVYGEQGNSPTQLSPYFSRYFYCVMSDLNFTGGISAKAGTRKVYISDLGRLPDPNFPTDVTKSMSLTSNLRGVAVKDISAATDIDNAKYFAFGNKGNVMYYATNDKIYLSNDYQTSNLYYDILANYSGNVITSMQVFKVKGHPKDGQLLYVALYNSATQSSTLLEIAINGINGTMSGTPKAYTGISGKISAMNYKQF
;
A
#
# COMPACT_ATOMS: atom_id res chain seq x y z
N MET A 1 -73.36 16.91 52.65
CA MET A 1 -72.28 16.98 51.63
C MET A 1 -71.47 15.69 51.45
N LYS A 2 -71.23 14.85 52.49
CA LYS A 2 -70.41 13.63 52.32
C LYS A 2 -71.08 12.50 51.52
N VAL A 3 -72.41 12.36 51.59
CA VAL A 3 -73.14 11.29 50.87
C VAL A 3 -73.26 11.55 49.36
N PHE A 4 -73.33 12.82 48.95
CA PHE A 4 -73.48 13.20 47.54
C PHE A 4 -72.16 13.01 46.75
N ASN A 5 -71.00 13.26 47.39
CA ASN A 5 -69.70 12.98 46.78
C ASN A 5 -69.41 11.48 46.64
N SER A 6 -69.91 10.64 47.54
CA SER A 6 -69.74 9.19 47.45
C SER A 6 -70.53 8.58 46.29
N ILE A 7 -71.71 9.12 45.96
CA ILE A 7 -72.55 8.64 44.84
C ILE A 7 -71.94 9.04 43.49
N ILE A 8 -71.41 10.27 43.38
CA ILE A 8 -70.73 10.73 42.16
C ILE A 8 -69.44 9.92 41.91
N LEU A 9 -68.69 9.57 42.97
CA LEU A 9 -67.48 8.74 42.85
C LEU A 9 -67.80 7.29 42.47
N LEU A 10 -68.94 6.74 42.91
CA LEU A 10 -69.41 5.40 42.55
C LEU A 10 -69.89 5.35 41.09
N CYS A 11 -70.56 6.40 40.61
CA CYS A 11 -70.99 6.51 39.21
C CYS A 11 -69.82 6.76 38.24
N LEU A 12 -68.79 7.51 38.65
CA LEU A 12 -67.58 7.69 37.83
C LEU A 12 -66.72 6.41 37.77
N THR A 13 -66.66 5.63 38.85
CA THR A 13 -65.94 4.34 38.82
C THR A 13 -66.66 3.31 37.94
N ALA A 14 -68.00 3.28 37.93
CA ALA A 14 -68.77 2.42 37.02
C ALA A 14 -68.57 2.77 35.53
N LEU A 15 -68.36 4.04 35.18
CA LEU A 15 -68.07 4.48 33.80
C LEU A 15 -66.64 4.14 33.34
N VAL A 16 -65.67 4.01 34.26
CA VAL A 16 -64.29 3.63 33.94
C VAL A 16 -64.15 2.11 33.71
N PHE A 17 -65.00 1.28 34.32
CA PHE A 17 -64.98 -0.19 34.11
C PHE A 17 -65.78 -0.68 32.89
N SER A 18 -66.58 0.17 32.23
CA SER A 18 -67.22 -0.15 30.94
C SER A 18 -66.40 0.27 29.70
N ALA A 19 -65.20 0.82 29.90
CA ALA A 19 -64.28 1.17 28.81
C ALA A 19 -63.30 0.04 28.42
N CYS A 20 -63.45 -1.16 29.00
CA CYS A 20 -62.92 -2.36 28.35
C CYS A 20 -63.81 -2.66 27.13
N GLN A 21 -63.56 -1.97 26.01
CA GLN A 21 -63.85 -2.58 24.72
C GLN A 21 -63.19 -3.95 24.74
N LYS A 22 -64.00 -5.00 24.73
CA LYS A 22 -63.54 -6.30 24.27
C LYS A 22 -62.97 -6.03 22.89
N GLU A 23 -61.65 -6.11 22.74
CA GLU A 23 -61.06 -6.18 21.40
C GLU A 23 -61.74 -7.36 20.73
N ILE A 24 -62.68 -7.05 19.82
CA ILE A 24 -63.11 -8.01 18.83
C ILE A 24 -61.85 -8.16 18.01
N GLY A 25 -61.06 -9.19 18.32
CA GLY A 25 -59.90 -9.56 17.52
C GLY A 25 -60.40 -9.68 16.10
N GLY A 26 -60.20 -8.62 15.31
CA GLY A 26 -60.51 -8.64 13.90
C GLY A 26 -59.71 -9.78 13.29
N ASP A 27 -60.24 -10.42 12.26
CA ASP A 27 -59.51 -11.42 11.48
C ASP A 27 -58.15 -10.83 11.10
N TYR A 28 -57.12 -11.16 11.87
CA TYR A 28 -55.74 -10.88 11.50
C TYR A 28 -55.47 -11.80 10.33
N LYS A 29 -55.59 -11.27 9.12
CA LYS A 29 -55.14 -12.00 7.95
C LYS A 29 -53.65 -12.27 8.14
N ASP A 30 -53.26 -13.53 8.06
CA ASP A 30 -51.85 -13.87 7.93
C ASP A 30 -51.35 -13.29 6.62
N LEU A 31 -50.67 -12.16 6.72
CA LEU A 31 -50.15 -11.45 5.56
C LEU A 31 -48.82 -12.11 5.17
N ASN A 32 -48.73 -12.57 3.93
CA ASN A 32 -47.48 -13.11 3.43
C ASN A 32 -46.44 -11.98 3.37
N THR A 33 -45.34 -12.15 4.09
CA THR A 33 -44.23 -11.19 4.20
C THR A 33 -42.99 -11.64 3.44
N THR A 34 -43.06 -12.78 2.76
CA THR A 34 -41.93 -13.36 2.00
C THR A 34 -42.33 -13.55 0.54
N PHE A 35 -41.75 -12.72 -0.33
CA PHE A 35 -42.03 -12.68 -1.78
C PHE A 35 -40.85 -13.20 -2.61
N VAL A 36 -39.64 -12.90 -2.15
CA VAL A 36 -38.37 -13.23 -2.80
C VAL A 36 -37.70 -14.41 -2.09
N ASP A 37 -37.22 -15.36 -2.88
CA ASP A 37 -36.45 -16.52 -2.45
C ASP A 37 -35.00 -16.10 -2.17
N THR A 38 -34.72 -15.83 -0.90
CA THR A 38 -33.38 -15.39 -0.44
C THR A 38 -32.35 -16.53 -0.45
N SER A 39 -32.76 -17.79 -0.60
CA SER A 39 -31.81 -18.92 -0.64
C SER A 39 -30.97 -18.93 -1.92
N LYS A 40 -31.48 -18.31 -2.98
CA LYS A 40 -30.82 -18.17 -4.29
C LYS A 40 -29.96 -16.92 -4.40
N TYR A 41 -29.95 -16.07 -3.38
CA TYR A 41 -29.13 -14.87 -3.35
C TYR A 41 -27.69 -15.18 -2.93
N ALA A 42 -26.75 -14.46 -3.55
CA ALA A 42 -25.36 -14.48 -3.10
C ALA A 42 -25.29 -13.92 -1.67
N LYS A 43 -24.60 -14.64 -0.77
CA LYS A 43 -24.40 -14.22 0.63
C LYS A 43 -23.50 -12.99 0.76
N GLN A 44 -22.73 -12.69 -0.29
CA GLN A 44 -21.88 -11.53 -0.41
C GLN A 44 -21.78 -11.15 -1.89
N ILE A 45 -21.83 -9.85 -2.18
CA ILE A 45 -21.67 -9.29 -3.51
C ILE A 45 -20.39 -8.44 -3.54
N VAL A 46 -19.66 -8.52 -4.64
CA VAL A 46 -18.57 -7.59 -4.97
C VAL A 46 -18.89 -6.95 -6.32
N ALA A 47 -18.96 -5.63 -6.35
CA ALA A 47 -19.13 -4.86 -7.58
C ALA A 47 -17.96 -3.88 -7.73
N ARG A 48 -17.52 -3.65 -8.95
CA ARG A 48 -16.42 -2.72 -9.21
C ARG A 48 -16.92 -1.29 -9.31
N GLN A 49 -16.18 -0.37 -8.71
CA GLN A 49 -16.45 1.06 -8.86
C GLN A 49 -16.48 1.45 -10.34
N ASN A 50 -17.46 2.28 -10.68
CA ASN A 50 -17.75 2.78 -12.02
C ASN A 50 -18.17 1.74 -13.07
N GLU A 51 -18.38 0.48 -12.69
CA GLU A 51 -18.98 -0.53 -13.57
C GLU A 51 -20.48 -0.70 -13.28
N VAL A 52 -21.20 -1.28 -14.23
CA VAL A 52 -22.61 -1.66 -14.07
C VAL A 52 -22.66 -2.98 -13.31
N TYR A 53 -23.38 -2.99 -12.19
CA TYR A 53 -23.74 -4.21 -11.49
C TYR A 53 -25.21 -4.53 -11.75
N SER A 54 -25.49 -5.80 -12.02
CA SER A 54 -26.83 -6.29 -12.32
C SER A 54 -27.22 -7.47 -11.45
N ILE A 55 -28.42 -7.45 -10.89
CA ILE A 55 -29.02 -8.57 -10.16
C ILE A 55 -30.54 -8.57 -10.37
N SER A 56 -31.08 -9.77 -10.57
CA SER A 56 -32.51 -10.02 -10.71
C SER A 56 -33.02 -10.84 -9.52
N PRO A 57 -34.06 -10.40 -8.80
CA PRO A 57 -34.66 -11.20 -7.74
C PRO A 57 -35.25 -12.51 -8.26
N SER A 58 -35.02 -13.59 -7.51
CA SER A 58 -35.76 -14.84 -7.68
C SER A 58 -36.96 -14.84 -6.75
N PHE A 59 -38.17 -15.07 -7.28
CA PHE A 59 -39.40 -15.04 -6.51
C PHE A 59 -39.81 -16.44 -6.06
N ILE A 60 -40.53 -16.50 -4.94
CA ILE A 60 -41.16 -17.74 -4.46
C ILE A 60 -42.25 -18.13 -5.45
N GLU A 61 -42.48 -19.43 -5.61
CA GLU A 61 -43.53 -19.96 -6.47
C GLU A 61 -44.91 -19.38 -6.10
N GLY A 62 -45.69 -18.97 -7.11
CA GLY A 62 -47.01 -18.36 -6.91
C GLY A 62 -47.02 -16.85 -6.66
N VAL A 63 -45.85 -16.22 -6.46
CA VAL A 63 -45.74 -14.76 -6.38
C VAL A 63 -45.69 -14.16 -7.78
N ASP A 64 -46.54 -13.17 -8.06
CA ASP A 64 -46.53 -12.38 -9.30
C ASP A 64 -45.71 -11.09 -9.11
N PRO A 65 -44.49 -11.00 -9.67
CA PRO A 65 -43.61 -9.85 -9.46
C PRO A 65 -44.16 -8.53 -10.02
N SER A 66 -45.08 -8.59 -10.99
CA SER A 66 -45.65 -7.40 -11.63
C SER A 66 -46.59 -6.61 -10.72
N LYS A 67 -47.06 -7.23 -9.64
CA LYS A 67 -47.94 -6.62 -8.63
C LYS A 67 -47.18 -5.98 -7.47
N LEU A 68 -45.87 -6.15 -7.43
CA LEU A 68 -45.01 -5.65 -6.36
C LEU A 68 -44.30 -4.36 -6.81
N THR A 69 -43.86 -3.58 -5.84
CA THR A 69 -42.99 -2.41 -6.10
C THR A 69 -41.67 -2.57 -5.37
N TYR A 70 -40.62 -1.92 -5.89
CA TYR A 70 -39.25 -2.22 -5.51
C TYR A 70 -38.50 -0.94 -5.14
N GLU A 71 -37.63 -1.04 -4.14
CA GLU A 71 -36.62 -0.02 -3.85
C GLU A 71 -35.28 -0.70 -3.60
N TRP A 72 -34.30 -0.39 -4.43
CA TRP A 72 -32.91 -0.78 -4.23
C TRP A 72 -32.16 0.37 -3.58
N ARG A 73 -31.62 0.12 -2.39
CA ARG A 73 -30.93 1.12 -1.57
C ARG A 73 -29.55 0.64 -1.20
N LEU A 74 -28.57 1.53 -1.26
CA LEU A 74 -27.21 1.24 -0.81
C LEU A 74 -26.91 2.04 0.45
N THR A 75 -26.48 1.34 1.49
CA THR A 75 -26.08 1.92 2.77
C THR A 75 -24.62 1.59 3.07
N LYS A 76 -23.78 2.56 3.45
CA LYS A 76 -22.39 2.27 3.84
C LYS A 76 -22.35 1.63 5.24
N VAL A 77 -21.52 0.61 5.44
CA VAL A 77 -21.43 -0.14 6.72
C VAL A 77 -20.69 0.66 7.79
N GLU A 78 -19.82 1.60 7.42
CA GLU A 78 -19.07 2.41 8.36
C GLU A 78 -20.00 3.38 9.14
N TYR A 79 -19.92 3.37 10.48
CA TYR A 79 -20.58 4.36 11.35
C TYR A 79 -19.96 5.77 11.26
N THR A 80 -19.23 6.05 10.19
CA THR A 80 -18.55 7.33 9.97
C THR A 80 -19.21 8.01 8.78
N ALA A 81 -19.78 9.20 9.02
CA ALA A 81 -20.29 10.04 7.95
C ALA A 81 -19.20 10.30 6.91
N ASP A 82 -19.59 10.47 5.65
CA ASP A 82 -18.67 10.88 4.60
C ASP A 82 -17.96 12.19 5.02
N PRO A 83 -16.62 12.22 5.00
CA PRO A 83 -15.86 13.34 5.57
C PRO A 83 -15.99 14.65 4.77
N VAL A 84 -16.48 14.59 3.52
CA VAL A 84 -16.67 15.75 2.66
C VAL A 84 -18.07 16.35 2.83
N THR A 85 -19.09 15.49 2.99
CA THR A 85 -20.50 15.89 3.00
C THR A 85 -21.16 15.85 4.38
N GLY A 86 -20.54 15.19 5.37
CA GLY A 86 -21.07 15.02 6.73
C GLY A 86 -22.30 14.12 6.81
N ARG A 87 -22.64 13.38 5.75
CA ARG A 87 -23.82 12.51 5.68
C ARG A 87 -23.45 11.04 5.61
N TYR A 88 -24.32 10.18 6.13
CA TYR A 88 -24.25 8.74 5.87
C TYR A 88 -24.69 8.47 4.43
N ILE A 89 -23.98 7.57 3.74
CA ILE A 89 -24.47 7.08 2.44
C ILE A 89 -25.66 6.18 2.74
N ASP A 90 -26.85 6.69 2.40
CA ASP A 90 -28.11 5.98 2.39
C ASP A 90 -28.90 6.45 1.16
N THR A 91 -28.73 5.75 0.03
CA THR A 91 -29.16 6.25 -1.28
C THR A 91 -30.00 5.22 -2.02
N VAL A 92 -31.17 5.64 -2.51
CA VAL A 92 -31.97 4.85 -3.46
C VAL A 92 -31.28 4.88 -4.81
N LEU A 93 -30.93 3.71 -5.32
CA LEU A 93 -30.25 3.52 -6.60
C LEU A 93 -31.21 3.21 -7.75
N SER A 94 -32.32 2.54 -7.45
CA SER A 94 -33.30 2.10 -8.45
C SER A 94 -34.63 1.78 -7.78
N THR A 95 -35.72 1.95 -8.51
CA THR A 95 -37.06 1.45 -8.16
C THR A 95 -37.55 0.35 -9.10
N GLU A 96 -36.68 -0.10 -10.01
CA GLU A 96 -36.94 -1.19 -10.94
C GLU A 96 -36.91 -2.56 -10.24
N GLN A 97 -37.70 -3.53 -10.72
CA GLN A 97 -37.65 -4.93 -10.26
C GLN A 97 -36.23 -5.50 -10.38
N ASN A 98 -35.62 -5.36 -11.56
CA ASN A 98 -34.25 -5.78 -11.80
C ASN A 98 -33.30 -4.63 -11.49
N PHE A 99 -32.28 -4.90 -10.68
CA PHE A 99 -31.22 -3.94 -10.46
C PHE A 99 -30.24 -4.00 -11.64
N SER A 100 -29.97 -2.86 -12.26
CA SER A 100 -28.91 -2.68 -13.25
C SER A 100 -28.47 -1.23 -13.22
N LYS A 101 -27.43 -0.92 -12.45
CA LYS A 101 -26.94 0.46 -12.27
C LYS A 101 -25.43 0.50 -12.22
N LYS A 102 -24.88 1.59 -12.76
CA LYS A 102 -23.47 1.96 -12.54
C LYS A 102 -23.26 2.25 -11.05
N ILE A 103 -22.17 1.76 -10.48
CA ILE A 103 -21.84 1.92 -9.06
C ILE A 103 -20.78 3.03 -8.89
N PRO A 104 -21.15 4.31 -8.67
CA PRO A 104 -20.19 5.42 -8.61
C PRO A 104 -19.51 5.57 -7.23
N PHE A 105 -19.86 4.74 -6.26
CA PHE A 105 -19.44 4.90 -4.87
C PHE A 105 -17.98 4.57 -4.66
N SER A 106 -17.33 5.22 -3.68
CA SER A 106 -15.94 4.92 -3.33
C SER A 106 -15.78 3.48 -2.85
N PRO A 107 -14.62 2.84 -3.04
CA PRO A 107 -14.43 1.47 -2.61
C PRO A 107 -14.59 1.33 -1.08
N GLY A 108 -15.17 0.20 -0.66
CA GLY A 108 -15.46 -0.07 0.75
C GLY A 108 -16.62 -1.04 0.95
N SER A 109 -17.01 -1.21 2.21
CA SER A 109 -18.10 -2.10 2.62
C SER A 109 -19.44 -1.36 2.72
N TYR A 110 -20.45 -1.94 2.09
CA TYR A 110 -21.83 -1.47 2.01
C TYR A 110 -22.80 -2.62 2.28
N VAL A 111 -24.08 -2.26 2.42
CA VAL A 111 -25.22 -3.17 2.39
C VAL A 111 -26.10 -2.73 1.24
N LEU A 112 -26.33 -3.63 0.28
CA LEU A 112 -27.38 -3.46 -0.73
C LEU A 112 -28.67 -4.00 -0.12
N ARG A 113 -29.67 -3.12 0.03
CA ARG A 113 -31.00 -3.45 0.51
C ARG A 113 -31.97 -3.48 -0.65
N LEU A 114 -32.73 -4.55 -0.74
CA LEU A 114 -33.93 -4.62 -1.56
C LEU A 114 -35.14 -4.53 -0.64
N HIS A 115 -35.95 -3.49 -0.81
CA HIS A 115 -37.30 -3.45 -0.27
C HIS A 115 -38.27 -3.89 -1.36
N VAL A 116 -39.11 -4.86 -1.05
CA VAL A 116 -40.19 -5.31 -1.93
C VAL A 116 -41.50 -5.05 -1.22
N PHE A 117 -42.32 -4.17 -1.78
CA PHE A 117 -43.61 -3.81 -1.22
C PHE A 117 -44.74 -4.47 -1.98
N ASP A 118 -45.76 -4.92 -1.26
CA ASP A 118 -47.02 -5.41 -1.82
C ASP A 118 -48.14 -4.38 -1.57
N PRO A 119 -48.48 -3.55 -2.58
CA PRO A 119 -49.55 -2.55 -2.45
C PRO A 119 -50.93 -3.17 -2.22
N SER A 120 -51.14 -4.41 -2.68
CA SER A 120 -52.43 -5.11 -2.51
C SER A 120 -52.67 -5.55 -1.07
N ASN A 121 -51.60 -5.68 -0.29
CA ASN A 121 -51.60 -6.09 1.11
C ASN A 121 -51.22 -4.94 2.05
N GLY A 122 -51.61 -3.69 1.73
CA GLY A 122 -51.38 -2.55 2.61
C GLY A 122 -49.93 -2.06 2.66
N ASN A 123 -49.15 -2.28 1.58
CA ASN A 123 -47.73 -1.90 1.45
C ASN A 123 -46.79 -2.60 2.44
N ILE A 124 -47.07 -3.86 2.78
CA ILE A 124 -46.13 -4.69 3.55
C ILE A 124 -44.83 -4.85 2.78
N ALA A 125 -43.71 -4.71 3.48
CA ALA A 125 -42.38 -4.79 2.91
C ALA A 125 -41.65 -6.06 3.34
N GLN A 126 -41.06 -6.78 2.39
CA GLN A 126 -39.93 -7.68 2.65
C GLN A 126 -38.63 -6.89 2.47
N ILE A 127 -37.73 -6.95 3.45
CA ILE A 127 -36.41 -6.29 3.40
C ILE A 127 -35.34 -7.36 3.31
N ILE A 128 -34.52 -7.30 2.26
CA ILE A 128 -33.38 -8.20 2.07
C ILE A 128 -32.10 -7.38 2.16
N ASN A 129 -31.26 -7.70 3.15
CA ASN A 129 -29.97 -7.07 3.36
C ASN A 129 -28.86 -7.98 2.84
N THR A 130 -28.15 -7.53 1.81
CA THR A 130 -27.03 -8.28 1.23
C THR A 130 -25.72 -7.52 1.45
N PRO A 131 -24.70 -8.12 2.09
CA PRO A 131 -23.36 -7.56 2.15
C PRO A 131 -22.85 -7.24 0.74
N PHE A 132 -22.45 -5.98 0.52
CA PHE A 132 -22.05 -5.47 -0.78
C PHE A 132 -20.72 -4.75 -0.67
N THR A 133 -19.70 -5.23 -1.37
CA THR A 133 -18.38 -4.61 -1.39
C THR A 133 -18.20 -3.87 -2.71
N VAL A 134 -17.93 -2.57 -2.64
CA VAL A 134 -17.46 -1.83 -3.81
C VAL A 134 -15.94 -2.01 -3.88
N SER A 135 -15.44 -2.67 -4.92
CA SER A 135 -14.00 -2.80 -5.17
C SER A 135 -13.48 -1.61 -5.98
N SER A 136 -12.18 -1.36 -5.84
CA SER A 136 -11.47 -0.31 -6.56
C SER A 136 -11.48 -0.56 -8.08
N TYR A 137 -11.64 0.50 -8.87
CA TYR A 137 -11.41 0.42 -10.31
C TYR A 137 -9.95 0.06 -10.59
N ALA A 138 -9.00 0.76 -9.97
CA ALA A 138 -7.59 0.40 -9.90
C ALA A 138 -7.44 -0.79 -8.94
N LEU A 139 -7.34 -2.00 -9.46
CA LEU A 139 -7.40 -3.22 -8.63
C LEU A 139 -6.22 -3.34 -7.65
N GLN A 140 -6.41 -4.11 -6.57
CA GLN A 140 -5.29 -4.61 -5.76
C GLN A 140 -4.32 -5.42 -6.64
N GLY A 141 -3.03 -5.17 -6.50
CA GLY A 141 -2.00 -5.79 -7.34
C GLY A 141 -0.68 -5.01 -7.35
N LEU A 142 0.21 -5.42 -8.24
CA LEU A 142 1.50 -4.74 -8.41
C LEU A 142 1.36 -3.57 -9.39
N MET A 143 1.48 -2.34 -8.88
CA MET A 143 1.50 -1.13 -9.70
C MET A 143 2.82 -1.05 -10.47
N LEU A 144 2.72 -0.62 -11.72
CA LEU A 144 3.80 -0.42 -12.68
C LEU A 144 3.70 1.03 -13.15
N LEU A 145 4.69 1.86 -12.81
CA LEU A 145 4.81 3.20 -13.37
C LEU A 145 5.65 3.12 -14.64
N HIS A 146 5.05 3.42 -15.78
CA HIS A 146 5.65 3.26 -17.09
C HIS A 146 5.45 4.49 -17.97
N GLY A 147 6.41 4.74 -18.86
CA GLY A 147 6.34 5.91 -19.75
C GLY A 147 7.64 6.18 -20.50
N ASP A 148 7.73 7.37 -21.06
CA ASP A 148 8.92 7.92 -21.71
C ASP A 148 9.46 9.12 -20.91
N VAL A 149 10.36 9.89 -21.51
CA VAL A 149 10.95 11.07 -20.86
C VAL A 149 9.95 12.23 -20.65
N ASN A 150 8.84 12.23 -21.38
CA ASN A 150 7.86 13.31 -21.41
C ASN A 150 6.58 12.98 -20.66
N SER A 151 6.15 11.71 -20.64
CA SER A 151 4.87 11.32 -20.05
C SER A 151 4.82 9.89 -19.55
N CYS A 152 4.04 9.67 -18.49
CA CYS A 152 3.90 8.39 -17.80
C CYS A 152 2.45 8.04 -17.45
N ASP A 153 2.24 6.76 -17.15
CA ASP A 153 0.96 6.19 -16.73
C ASP A 153 1.18 5.06 -15.72
N VAL A 154 0.10 4.64 -15.06
CA VAL A 154 0.10 3.55 -14.08
C VAL A 154 -0.71 2.38 -14.61
N SER A 155 -0.08 1.22 -14.69
CA SER A 155 -0.75 -0.06 -14.92
C SER A 155 -0.67 -0.92 -13.67
N ILE A 156 -1.52 -1.94 -13.54
CA ILE A 156 -1.47 -2.89 -12.41
C ILE A 156 -1.47 -4.32 -12.94
N LEU A 157 -0.47 -5.11 -12.53
CA LEU A 157 -0.50 -6.55 -12.67
C LEU A 157 -1.49 -7.13 -11.65
N VAL A 158 -2.47 -7.87 -12.15
CA VAL A 158 -3.51 -8.52 -11.36
C VAL A 158 -3.48 -10.02 -11.66
N ASN A 159 -3.04 -10.79 -10.66
CA ASN A 159 -3.14 -12.24 -10.69
C ASN A 159 -3.38 -12.80 -9.26
N ASN A 160 -3.73 -14.08 -9.16
CA ASN A 160 -3.99 -14.71 -7.86
C ASN A 160 -2.76 -14.83 -6.92
N ARG A 161 -1.54 -14.56 -7.43
CA ARG A 161 -0.29 -14.58 -6.66
C ARG A 161 0.02 -13.25 -6.00
N VAL A 162 -0.52 -12.13 -6.48
CA VAL A 162 -0.42 -10.81 -5.83
C VAL A 162 -1.73 -10.32 -5.26
N ASN A 163 -2.85 -10.88 -5.69
CA ASN A 163 -4.17 -10.52 -5.24
C ASN A 163 -4.91 -11.82 -4.89
N THR A 164 -5.05 -12.10 -3.60
CA THR A 164 -5.67 -13.36 -3.12
C THR A 164 -7.19 -13.37 -3.24
N VAL A 165 -7.81 -12.25 -3.62
CA VAL A 165 -9.28 -12.14 -3.73
C VAL A 165 -9.80 -12.31 -5.16
N VAL A 166 -8.91 -12.38 -6.16
CA VAL A 166 -9.29 -12.68 -7.54
C VAL A 166 -9.29 -14.20 -7.81
N PRO A 167 -10.09 -14.69 -8.78
CA PRO A 167 -10.09 -16.11 -9.15
C PRO A 167 -8.69 -16.62 -9.54
N ALA A 168 -8.47 -17.93 -9.41
CA ALA A 168 -7.19 -18.55 -9.78
C ALA A 168 -6.81 -18.37 -11.27
N THR A 169 -7.80 -18.12 -12.12
CA THR A 169 -7.63 -17.84 -13.55
C THR A 169 -7.33 -16.37 -13.85
N ALA A 170 -7.43 -15.47 -12.86
CA ALA A 170 -7.12 -14.07 -13.05
C ALA A 170 -5.63 -13.90 -13.28
N ASP A 171 -5.29 -13.30 -14.42
CA ASP A 171 -3.93 -13.15 -14.87
C ASP A 171 -3.83 -12.12 -16.00
N SER A 172 -3.74 -10.85 -15.64
CA SER A 172 -3.73 -9.77 -16.63
C SER A 172 -3.04 -8.52 -16.12
N ILE A 173 -2.80 -7.57 -17.03
CA ILE A 173 -2.42 -6.21 -16.69
C ILE A 173 -3.60 -5.30 -16.96
N GLN A 174 -4.08 -4.61 -15.93
CA GLN A 174 -4.97 -3.47 -16.09
C GLN A 174 -4.13 -2.26 -16.52
N LYS A 175 -4.28 -1.84 -17.78
CA LYS A 175 -3.40 -0.85 -18.41
C LYS A 175 -3.92 0.57 -18.26
N ASN A 176 -2.98 1.52 -18.18
CA ASN A 176 -3.20 2.95 -18.39
C ASN A 176 -4.28 3.57 -17.49
N ILE A 177 -4.33 3.12 -16.23
CA ILE A 177 -5.40 3.45 -15.29
C ILE A 177 -5.46 4.96 -15.05
N PHE A 178 -4.30 5.62 -14.89
CA PHE A 178 -4.26 7.04 -14.58
C PHE A 178 -4.84 7.86 -15.73
N SER A 179 -4.44 7.60 -16.98
CA SER A 179 -4.93 8.39 -18.11
C SER A 179 -6.38 8.11 -18.47
N ILE A 180 -6.86 6.87 -18.30
CA ILE A 180 -8.28 6.53 -18.46
C ILE A 180 -9.15 7.34 -17.48
N ILE A 181 -8.71 7.49 -16.24
CA ILE A 181 -9.50 8.14 -15.19
C ILE A 181 -9.39 9.67 -15.23
N ASN A 182 -8.22 10.20 -15.57
CA ASN A 182 -7.95 11.64 -15.53
C ASN A 182 -8.01 12.33 -16.90
N GLY A 183 -8.20 11.56 -17.99
CA GLY A 183 -8.22 12.08 -19.37
C GLY A 183 -6.87 12.53 -19.91
N LYS A 184 -5.78 12.36 -19.14
CA LYS A 184 -4.41 12.73 -19.51
C LYS A 184 -3.36 11.86 -18.82
N LYS A 185 -2.19 11.72 -19.44
CA LYS A 185 -1.01 11.13 -18.79
C LYS A 185 -0.39 12.08 -17.76
N ILE A 186 0.48 11.53 -16.93
CA ILE A 186 1.31 12.30 -15.98
C ILE A 186 2.50 12.87 -16.74
N GLU A 187 2.82 14.14 -16.55
CA GLU A 187 3.95 14.80 -17.21
C GLU A 187 5.28 14.43 -16.57
N GLY A 188 6.32 14.31 -17.39
CA GLY A 188 7.70 14.00 -16.99
C GLY A 188 8.02 12.51 -16.93
N GLU A 189 9.32 12.21 -16.96
CA GLU A 189 9.88 10.86 -16.80
C GLU A 189 9.50 10.23 -15.45
N ALA A 190 9.10 8.96 -15.47
CA ALA A 190 8.73 8.18 -14.29
C ALA A 190 9.86 8.11 -13.26
N ARG A 191 9.53 8.37 -11.99
CA ARG A 191 10.49 8.26 -10.87
C ARG A 191 10.04 7.25 -9.83
N ALA A 192 8.82 7.35 -9.32
CA ALA A 192 8.33 6.43 -8.32
C ALA A 192 6.80 6.34 -8.27
N VAL A 193 6.33 5.20 -7.77
CA VAL A 193 4.95 5.01 -7.36
C VAL A 193 4.96 4.44 -5.94
N ALA A 194 4.10 4.95 -5.07
CA ALA A 194 4.01 4.48 -3.70
C ALA A 194 2.56 4.39 -3.24
N PHE A 195 2.20 3.28 -2.62
CA PHE A 195 0.94 3.09 -1.92
C PHE A 195 1.12 3.41 -0.44
N ASN A 196 0.23 4.24 0.11
CA ASN A 196 0.13 4.43 1.56
C ASN A 196 -1.25 4.01 2.07
N ASN A 197 -1.26 3.20 3.12
CA ASN A 197 -2.48 2.77 3.80
C ASN A 197 -2.78 3.66 5.01
N HIS A 198 -3.86 4.45 4.94
CA HIS A 198 -4.30 5.35 6.02
C HIS A 198 -5.51 4.82 6.82
N GLY A 199 -5.82 3.51 6.78
CA GLY A 199 -6.86 2.96 7.65
C GLY A 199 -7.27 1.51 7.37
N ALA A 200 -8.02 0.92 8.30
CA ALA A 200 -8.42 -0.49 8.23
C ALA A 200 -9.29 -0.86 7.01
N SER A 201 -10.02 0.11 6.42
CA SER A 201 -10.94 -0.11 5.30
C SER A 201 -10.42 0.36 3.94
N GLY A 202 -9.18 0.84 3.84
CA GLY A 202 -8.58 1.33 2.59
C GLY A 202 -9.17 2.66 2.07
N ALA A 203 -10.33 3.11 2.57
CA ALA A 203 -11.04 4.31 2.13
C ALA A 203 -10.22 5.62 2.20
N ARG A 204 -9.14 5.60 2.99
CA ARG A 204 -8.25 6.76 3.19
C ARG A 204 -6.89 6.59 2.55
N SER A 205 -6.59 5.41 2.03
CA SER A 205 -5.35 5.12 1.32
C SER A 205 -5.14 6.08 0.16
N LYS A 206 -3.87 6.27 -0.18
CA LYS A 206 -3.45 7.16 -1.27
C LYS A 206 -2.38 6.48 -2.10
N VAL A 207 -2.34 6.85 -3.36
CA VAL A 207 -1.24 6.48 -4.25
C VAL A 207 -0.54 7.76 -4.67
N TYR A 208 0.76 7.81 -4.40
CA TYR A 208 1.64 8.86 -4.88
C TYR A 208 2.27 8.38 -6.19
N VAL A 209 2.09 9.16 -7.26
CA VAL A 209 2.69 8.88 -8.57
C VAL A 209 3.56 10.06 -8.94
N LEU A 210 4.87 9.82 -9.03
CA LEU A 210 5.86 10.88 -9.00
C LEU A 210 6.82 10.76 -10.20
N THR A 211 7.14 11.93 -10.76
CA THR A 211 7.93 12.06 -11.99
C THR A 211 9.03 13.12 -11.82
N SER A 212 9.86 13.27 -12.85
CA SER A 212 10.83 14.37 -12.94
C SER A 212 10.20 15.77 -12.97
N ASN A 213 8.89 15.88 -13.21
CA ASN A 213 8.13 17.13 -13.14
C ASN A 213 7.20 17.19 -11.91
N GLY A 214 7.47 16.36 -10.89
CA GLY A 214 6.72 16.33 -9.64
C GLY A 214 5.75 15.15 -9.58
N GLY A 215 4.57 15.28 -10.19
CA GLY A 215 3.50 14.27 -10.17
C GLY A 215 2.32 14.61 -9.27
N TYR A 216 1.67 13.59 -8.69
CA TYR A 216 0.39 13.73 -7.98
C TYR A 216 0.26 12.79 -6.78
N ARG A 217 -0.45 13.25 -5.74
CA ARG A 217 -1.17 12.37 -4.80
C ARG A 217 -2.55 12.11 -5.39
N THR A 218 -2.96 10.85 -5.38
CA THR A 218 -4.19 10.37 -6.02
C THR A 218 -5.07 9.61 -5.07
N GLU A 219 -6.37 9.60 -5.36
CA GLU A 219 -7.33 8.76 -4.66
C GLU A 219 -7.08 7.27 -4.99
N PHE A 220 -7.24 6.38 -4.02
CA PHE A 220 -6.80 4.98 -4.16
C PHE A 220 -7.67 4.11 -5.08
N GLY A 221 -8.95 4.46 -5.27
CA GLY A 221 -9.95 3.65 -5.96
C GLY A 221 -9.72 3.57 -7.46
N GLY A 222 -9.27 4.65 -8.09
CA GLY A 222 -9.09 4.80 -9.54
C GLY A 222 -7.91 5.67 -9.92
N LEU A 223 -7.09 6.13 -8.96
CA LEU A 223 -5.95 7.02 -9.22
C LEU A 223 -6.36 8.38 -9.79
N LYS A 224 -7.56 8.88 -9.42
CA LYS A 224 -7.96 10.25 -9.73
C LYS A 224 -7.06 11.24 -9.01
N MET A 225 -6.62 12.28 -9.72
CA MET A 225 -5.78 13.35 -9.16
C MET A 225 -6.49 14.03 -7.98
N GLU A 226 -5.79 14.16 -6.84
CA GLU A 226 -6.23 14.97 -5.70
C GLU A 226 -5.33 16.20 -5.56
N ASP A 227 -4.04 15.98 -5.31
CA ASP A 227 -3.08 17.06 -5.09
C ASP A 227 -1.94 17.01 -6.10
N PRO A 228 -1.68 18.10 -6.85
CA PRO A 228 -0.47 18.22 -7.64
C PRO A 228 0.75 18.33 -6.73
N TYR A 229 1.92 18.03 -7.29
CA TYR A 229 3.20 18.02 -6.56
C TYR A 229 3.44 19.25 -5.66
N ASN A 230 3.17 20.46 -6.16
CA ASN A 230 3.38 21.69 -5.37
C ASN A 230 2.49 21.74 -4.11
N ASN A 231 1.30 21.14 -4.16
CA ASN A 231 0.38 21.08 -3.02
C ASN A 231 0.75 19.98 -2.02
N LEU A 232 1.73 19.12 -2.36
CA LEU A 232 2.30 18.18 -1.40
C LEU A 232 3.10 18.91 -0.32
N PHE A 233 3.47 20.18 -0.53
CA PHE A 233 4.29 20.95 0.40
C PHE A 233 3.56 22.22 0.85
N SER A 234 3.81 22.62 2.09
CA SER A 234 3.43 23.94 2.60
C SER A 234 4.17 25.07 1.88
N ALA A 235 5.41 24.79 1.45
CA ALA A 235 6.19 25.61 0.54
C ALA A 235 6.89 24.68 -0.46
N ALA A 236 6.51 24.76 -1.73
CA ALA A 236 7.03 23.86 -2.76
C ALA A 236 8.55 24.04 -2.96
N PRO A 237 9.31 22.93 -3.09
CA PRO A 237 10.72 23.01 -3.41
C PRO A 237 10.91 23.61 -4.82
N SER A 238 12.00 24.36 -5.01
CA SER A 238 12.31 25.02 -6.29
C SER A 238 12.57 24.04 -7.45
N THR A 239 12.84 22.78 -7.14
CA THR A 239 13.14 21.74 -8.12
C THR A 239 12.40 20.47 -7.73
N ALA A 240 11.55 19.99 -8.62
CA ALA A 240 10.96 18.66 -8.52
C ALA A 240 11.97 17.62 -9.02
N ASN A 241 12.50 16.83 -8.10
CA ASN A 241 13.36 15.68 -8.39
C ASN A 241 13.13 14.62 -7.31
N PHE A 242 11.96 13.99 -7.38
CA PHE A 242 11.56 12.99 -6.42
C PHE A 242 12.46 11.75 -6.51
N GLN A 243 12.87 11.24 -5.35
CA GLN A 243 13.83 10.14 -5.23
C GLN A 243 13.31 8.97 -4.42
N ALA A 244 12.60 9.21 -3.31
CA ALA A 244 12.11 8.14 -2.45
C ALA A 244 10.93 8.58 -1.57
N TYR A 245 10.02 7.66 -1.24
CA TYR A 245 8.87 7.90 -0.35
C TYR A 245 8.64 6.69 0.53
N GLY A 246 8.31 6.92 1.80
CA GLY A 246 8.04 5.86 2.74
C GLY A 246 7.24 6.32 3.95
N THR A 247 6.72 5.35 4.67
CA THR A 247 5.79 5.54 5.78
C THR A 247 6.19 4.74 7.02
N ALA A 248 6.24 5.38 8.19
CA ALA A 248 6.41 4.74 9.49
C ALA A 248 5.19 5.02 10.38
N GLY A 249 4.24 4.09 10.41
CA GLY A 249 2.92 4.35 11.00
C GLY A 249 2.21 5.48 10.25
N THR A 250 1.79 6.53 10.97
CA THR A 250 1.15 7.71 10.38
C THR A 250 2.15 8.75 9.87
N ASN A 251 3.45 8.50 9.99
CA ASN A 251 4.49 9.42 9.53
C ASN A 251 4.85 9.15 8.08
N GLU A 252 4.91 10.19 7.27
CA GLU A 252 5.35 10.11 5.88
C GLU A 252 6.72 10.79 5.71
N TYR A 253 7.53 10.20 4.83
CA TYR A 253 8.85 10.68 4.42
C TYR A 253 8.90 10.81 2.92
N LEU A 254 9.57 11.86 2.47
CA LEU A 254 9.83 12.11 1.07
C LEU A 254 11.25 12.63 0.90
N ILE A 255 11.99 12.08 -0.05
CA ILE A 255 13.27 12.61 -0.50
C ILE A 255 13.07 13.27 -1.85
N ASN A 256 13.40 14.55 -1.92
CA ASN A 256 13.39 15.34 -3.14
C ASN A 256 14.71 16.07 -3.30
N ASN A 257 15.41 15.78 -4.40
CA ASN A 257 16.68 16.40 -4.73
C ASN A 257 17.73 16.36 -3.60
N GLY A 258 17.82 15.23 -2.89
CA GLY A 258 18.71 15.03 -1.74
C GLY A 258 18.24 15.67 -0.44
N ALA A 259 17.14 16.41 -0.44
CA ALA A 259 16.50 16.95 0.76
C ALA A 259 15.47 15.96 1.30
N LEU A 260 15.45 15.78 2.62
CA LEU A 260 14.46 14.96 3.32
C LEU A 260 13.33 15.86 3.82
N TYR A 261 12.09 15.40 3.65
CA TYR A 261 10.88 16.02 4.17
C TYR A 261 10.16 15.01 5.06
N TYR A 262 9.57 15.52 6.14
CA TYR A 262 8.81 14.75 7.11
C TYR A 262 7.43 15.37 7.29
N GLN A 263 6.41 14.53 7.42
CA GLN A 263 5.10 14.96 7.86
C GLN A 263 4.36 13.88 8.65
N GLY A 264 3.93 14.21 9.86
CA GLY A 264 2.98 13.40 10.60
C GLY A 264 1.56 13.56 10.06
N GLN A 265 0.96 12.47 9.57
CA GLN A 265 -0.43 12.38 9.08
C GLN A 265 -1.35 11.80 10.16
N THR A 266 -1.34 12.40 11.35
CA THR A 266 -2.08 11.88 12.53
C THR A 266 -3.60 11.88 12.38
N GLN A 267 -4.14 12.62 11.41
CA GLN A 267 -5.56 12.63 11.06
C GLN A 267 -5.76 12.01 9.69
N PRO A 268 -6.26 10.78 9.59
CA PRO A 268 -6.30 10.06 8.31
C PRO A 268 -7.22 10.68 7.24
N ALA A 269 -8.11 11.61 7.63
CA ALA A 269 -9.08 12.24 6.73
C ALA A 269 -8.57 13.56 6.13
N ILE A 270 -7.51 14.16 6.68
CA ILE A 270 -7.01 15.46 6.25
C ILE A 270 -5.54 15.30 5.90
N PHE A 271 -5.22 15.50 4.63
CA PHE A 271 -3.83 15.55 4.20
C PHE A 271 -3.16 16.80 4.75
N LYS A 272 -2.05 16.60 5.46
CA LYS A 272 -1.14 17.68 5.84
C LYS A 272 -0.02 17.75 4.81
N PRO A 273 0.18 18.87 4.12
CA PRO A 273 1.34 19.04 3.25
C PRO A 273 2.65 18.92 4.04
N PHE A 274 3.70 18.43 3.40
CA PHE A 274 5.05 18.39 3.93
C PHE A 274 5.52 19.80 4.33
N GLY A 275 6.15 19.88 5.50
CA GLY A 275 6.75 21.11 6.01
C GLY A 275 8.00 21.54 5.23
N SER A 276 8.83 22.35 5.89
CA SER A 276 10.17 22.66 5.41
C SER A 276 11.07 21.43 5.37
N GLN A 277 12.14 21.49 4.58
CA GLN A 277 13.20 20.49 4.57
C GLN A 277 13.72 20.24 6.00
N CYS A 278 13.89 18.96 6.36
CA CYS A 278 14.52 18.57 7.61
C CYS A 278 15.97 19.07 7.66
N TYR A 279 16.45 19.51 8.83
CA TYR A 279 17.75 20.17 8.93
C TYR A 279 18.64 19.56 10.02
N LEU A 280 19.95 19.68 9.81
CA LEU A 280 20.95 19.37 10.83
C LEU A 280 21.02 20.52 11.83
N PRO A 281 20.95 20.26 13.14
CA PRO A 281 21.23 21.25 14.17
C PRO A 281 22.62 21.88 14.00
N SER A 282 22.78 23.14 14.42
CA SER A 282 24.00 23.93 14.24
C SER A 282 25.26 23.34 14.89
N ASN A 283 25.10 22.44 15.86
CA ASN A 283 26.19 21.73 16.52
C ASN A 283 26.70 20.51 15.74
N ILE A 284 26.13 20.19 14.56
CA ILE A 284 26.58 19.08 13.71
C ILE A 284 27.34 19.65 12.51
N SER A 285 28.57 19.18 12.31
CA SER A 285 29.41 19.54 11.17
C SER A 285 29.67 18.32 10.25
N PRO A 286 29.69 18.50 8.92
CA PRO A 286 29.16 19.66 8.17
C PRO A 286 27.67 19.87 8.46
N GLY A 287 27.22 21.13 8.46
CA GLY A 287 25.83 21.53 8.76
C GLY A 287 24.85 21.29 7.61
N THR A 288 25.25 20.54 6.58
CA THR A 288 24.46 20.20 5.41
C THR A 288 24.59 18.71 5.10
N TYR A 289 23.65 18.17 4.32
CA TYR A 289 23.64 16.78 3.90
C TYR A 289 23.02 16.64 2.50
N THR A 290 23.29 15.51 1.85
CA THR A 290 22.57 15.06 0.65
C THR A 290 22.09 13.64 0.89
N ALA A 291 20.78 13.45 1.06
CA ALA A 291 20.21 12.13 1.25
C ALA A 291 20.24 11.29 -0.05
N THR A 292 20.63 10.02 0.08
CA THR A 292 20.48 9.03 -0.99
C THR A 292 19.01 8.64 -1.18
N PRO A 293 18.61 8.06 -2.33
CA PRO A 293 17.22 7.65 -2.60
C PRO A 293 16.80 6.39 -1.82
N TYR A 294 17.45 6.11 -0.69
CA TYR A 294 17.22 4.92 0.12
C TYR A 294 17.14 5.32 1.58
N PHE A 295 16.08 4.87 2.26
CA PHE A 295 15.99 5.01 3.71
C PHE A 295 15.36 3.73 4.29
N ALA A 296 15.72 3.46 5.53
CA ALA A 296 15.08 2.46 6.35
C ALA A 296 14.08 3.14 7.28
N MET A 297 13.00 2.45 7.59
CA MET A 297 11.98 2.94 8.51
C MET A 297 11.94 2.04 9.72
N ASP A 298 11.90 2.64 10.90
CA ASP A 298 11.59 1.90 12.11
C ASP A 298 10.10 1.54 12.09
N ILE A 299 9.80 0.23 12.16
CA ILE A 299 8.44 -0.32 12.10
C ILE A 299 8.01 -0.84 13.49
N ASP A 300 8.89 -0.79 14.50
CA ASP A 300 8.60 -1.28 15.84
C ASP A 300 7.81 -0.24 16.65
N ASN A 301 6.48 -0.23 16.47
CA ASN A 301 5.45 0.58 17.20
C ASN A 301 5.40 0.39 18.74
N VAL A 302 6.45 -0.14 19.40
CA VAL A 302 6.32 -0.82 20.70
C VAL A 302 6.67 0.09 21.90
N SER A 303 6.99 1.39 21.76
CA SER A 303 7.19 2.27 22.95
C SER A 303 6.93 3.75 22.70
N PRO A 304 6.22 4.43 23.62
CA PRO A 304 6.06 5.88 23.61
C PRO A 304 7.36 6.66 23.95
N ILE A 305 8.38 6.01 24.52
CA ILE A 305 9.62 6.68 24.99
C ILE A 305 10.56 7.04 23.82
N ASN A 306 10.45 6.34 22.68
CA ASN A 306 11.34 6.49 21.51
C ASN A 306 10.64 7.08 20.27
N ALA A 307 9.55 7.82 20.45
CA ALA A 307 8.79 8.51 19.40
C ALA A 307 9.61 9.55 18.58
N LEU A 308 10.92 9.65 18.80
CA LEU A 308 11.83 10.67 18.29
C LEU A 308 12.67 10.20 17.09
N MET A 309 12.65 8.94 16.68
CA MET A 309 13.40 8.46 15.51
C MET A 309 12.45 7.77 14.55
N VAL A 310 12.43 8.21 13.30
CA VAL A 310 11.31 7.83 12.43
C VAL A 310 11.75 7.47 10.99
N GLY A 311 13.01 7.75 10.63
CA GLY A 311 13.63 7.22 9.40
C GLY A 311 15.16 7.33 9.44
N VAL A 312 15.87 6.29 8.98
CA VAL A 312 17.34 6.25 8.86
C VAL A 312 17.72 6.36 7.38
N PHE A 313 18.60 7.28 7.04
CA PHE A 313 19.02 7.52 5.65
C PHE A 313 20.53 7.75 5.59
N TYR A 314 21.08 7.77 4.37
CA TYR A 314 22.51 7.96 4.16
C TYR A 314 22.79 9.35 3.58
N ASP A 315 23.70 10.08 4.22
CA ASP A 315 24.25 11.32 3.71
C ASP A 315 25.44 11.01 2.79
N SER A 316 25.26 11.22 1.49
CA SER A 316 26.29 10.97 0.49
C SER A 316 27.43 12.00 0.55
N ASN A 317 27.18 13.22 1.02
CA ASN A 317 28.23 14.24 1.13
C ASN A 317 29.24 13.88 2.22
N SER A 318 28.75 13.56 3.42
CA SER A 318 29.60 13.21 4.57
C SER A 318 29.86 11.71 4.71
N ARG A 319 29.27 10.87 3.85
CA ARG A 319 29.42 9.41 3.81
C ARG A 319 29.15 8.75 5.17
N ARG A 320 27.97 9.04 5.72
CA ARG A 320 27.50 8.58 7.03
C ARG A 320 26.00 8.34 7.04
N PHE A 321 25.53 7.51 7.95
CA PHE A 321 24.11 7.39 8.27
C PHE A 321 23.65 8.52 9.19
N LEU A 322 22.43 8.98 8.95
CA LEU A 322 21.70 9.97 9.73
C LEU A 322 20.30 9.43 10.04
N TYR A 323 19.62 10.03 11.01
CA TYR A 323 18.22 9.71 11.29
C TYR A 323 17.38 10.97 11.45
N SER A 324 16.13 10.92 11.01
CA SER A 324 15.15 11.97 11.22
C SER A 324 14.48 11.86 12.57
N LYS A 325 14.13 13.01 13.12
CA LYS A 325 13.26 13.14 14.29
C LYS A 325 11.88 13.68 13.90
N ASN A 326 10.94 13.54 14.82
CA ASN A 326 9.56 14.00 14.66
C ASN A 326 9.38 15.53 14.80
N ASP A 327 10.47 16.29 14.96
CA ASP A 327 10.51 17.75 15.09
C ASP A 327 11.20 18.44 13.89
N ASN A 328 11.32 17.74 12.75
CA ASN A 328 12.06 18.16 11.55
C ASN A 328 13.58 18.30 11.73
N THR A 329 14.16 17.91 12.87
CA THR A 329 15.62 17.87 13.05
C THR A 329 16.21 16.53 12.64
N ILE A 330 17.50 16.53 12.30
CA ILE A 330 18.28 15.34 11.96
C ILE A 330 19.34 15.08 13.04
N GLY A 331 19.50 13.82 13.42
CA GLY A 331 20.52 13.38 14.38
C GLY A 331 21.61 12.50 13.77
N THR A 332 22.70 12.34 14.53
CA THR A 332 23.84 11.47 14.20
C THR A 332 23.95 10.29 15.15
N PHE A 333 24.47 9.18 14.65
CA PHE A 333 24.82 8.02 15.47
C PHE A 333 26.08 8.30 16.31
N THR A 334 26.19 7.67 17.48
CA THR A 334 27.26 7.91 18.46
C THR A 334 27.80 6.61 19.07
N GLY A 335 28.91 6.65 19.79
CA GLY A 335 29.53 5.47 20.38
C GLY A 335 30.45 4.72 19.41
N THR A 336 30.86 3.51 19.78
CA THR A 336 31.78 2.67 18.99
C THR A 336 31.03 1.60 18.20
N ALA A 337 31.62 1.19 17.07
CA ALA A 337 31.14 0.04 16.30
C ALA A 337 31.30 -1.27 17.08
N PRO A 338 30.50 -2.32 16.80
CA PRO A 338 30.75 -3.64 17.33
C PRO A 338 31.96 -4.29 16.64
N ALA A 339 32.56 -5.29 17.29
CA ALA A 339 33.67 -6.05 16.69
C ALA A 339 33.22 -6.73 15.38
N GLY A 340 34.01 -6.56 14.30
CA GLY A 340 33.66 -7.05 12.96
C GLY A 340 32.55 -6.25 12.25
N GLY A 341 32.02 -5.21 12.90
CA GLY A 341 31.02 -4.30 12.36
C GLY A 341 31.61 -2.99 11.82
N PHE A 342 30.78 -1.96 11.75
CA PHE A 342 31.16 -0.63 11.29
C PHE A 342 30.40 0.47 12.04
N ALA A 343 30.96 1.67 12.09
CA ALA A 343 30.31 2.82 12.69
C ALA A 343 29.42 3.52 11.66
N LEU A 344 28.12 3.65 11.98
CA LEU A 344 27.14 4.34 11.14
C LEU A 344 27.51 5.82 10.91
N SER A 345 28.13 6.47 11.90
CA SER A 345 28.54 7.87 11.81
C SER A 345 29.76 8.13 10.92
N THR A 346 30.53 7.10 10.56
CA THR A 346 31.82 7.24 9.86
C THR A 346 32.07 6.08 8.88
N VAL A 347 31.09 5.79 8.01
CA VAL A 347 31.19 4.69 7.03
C VAL A 347 32.24 4.97 5.97
N GLY A 348 32.29 6.20 5.44
CA GLY A 348 33.30 6.65 4.50
C GLY A 348 33.17 6.09 3.07
N LYS A 349 32.05 5.41 2.76
CA LYS A 349 31.78 4.79 1.46
C LYS A 349 30.66 5.51 0.69
N TRP A 350 30.49 5.21 -0.58
CA TRP A 350 29.38 5.65 -1.39
C TRP A 350 28.29 4.57 -1.39
N MET A 351 27.05 4.95 -1.06
CA MET A 351 25.92 4.03 -1.12
C MET A 351 25.45 3.91 -2.57
N VAL A 352 25.51 2.69 -3.10
CA VAL A 352 25.03 2.34 -4.44
C VAL A 352 23.55 1.95 -4.38
N TYR A 353 23.17 1.20 -3.35
CA TYR A 353 21.80 0.73 -3.15
C TYR A 353 21.54 0.48 -1.67
N GLY A 354 20.30 0.64 -1.23
CA GLY A 354 19.88 0.30 0.13
C GLY A 354 18.43 -0.11 0.19
N GLU A 355 18.13 -1.17 0.93
CA GLU A 355 16.76 -1.52 1.28
C GLU A 355 16.68 -2.41 2.53
N GLN A 356 15.46 -2.57 3.01
CA GLN A 356 15.10 -3.46 4.11
C GLN A 356 15.13 -4.94 3.66
N GLY A 357 15.82 -5.80 4.42
CA GLY A 357 16.06 -7.20 4.07
C GLY A 357 15.68 -8.22 5.14
N ASN A 358 16.29 -9.40 5.08
CA ASN A 358 16.02 -10.55 5.96
C ASN A 358 16.20 -10.22 7.46
N SER A 359 15.30 -10.75 8.29
CA SER A 359 15.39 -10.69 9.75
C SER A 359 15.51 -12.10 10.31
N PRO A 360 16.73 -12.59 10.60
CA PRO A 360 16.97 -13.99 10.99
C PRO A 360 16.40 -14.39 12.36
N THR A 361 15.95 -13.44 13.21
CA THR A 361 15.40 -13.76 14.52
C THR A 361 13.89 -13.92 14.50
N GLN A 362 13.37 -15.09 14.91
CA GLN A 362 11.94 -15.31 15.20
C GLN A 362 11.37 -14.41 16.31
N LEU A 363 12.23 -13.67 17.01
CA LEU A 363 11.88 -12.80 18.14
C LEU A 363 11.18 -11.50 17.73
N SER A 364 11.05 -11.22 16.44
CA SER A 364 10.26 -10.09 15.95
C SER A 364 9.33 -10.55 14.82
N PRO A 365 7.99 -10.56 15.01
CA PRO A 365 7.02 -10.68 13.92
C PRO A 365 6.94 -9.40 13.05
N TYR A 366 7.83 -8.43 13.28
CA TYR A 366 7.87 -7.16 12.58
C TYR A 366 8.85 -7.22 11.39
N PHE A 367 8.51 -6.49 10.34
CA PHE A 367 9.23 -6.49 9.07
C PHE A 367 10.67 -5.97 9.29
N SER A 368 11.64 -6.58 8.61
CA SER A 368 12.92 -5.95 8.22
C SER A 368 13.66 -5.10 9.26
N ARG A 369 14.04 -5.75 10.36
CA ARG A 369 14.99 -5.23 11.34
C ARG A 369 16.30 -4.74 10.69
N TYR A 370 16.75 -5.42 9.65
CA TYR A 370 18.04 -5.16 9.03
C TYR A 370 17.93 -4.34 7.75
N PHE A 371 18.79 -3.34 7.64
CA PHE A 371 18.98 -2.53 6.44
C PHE A 371 20.27 -2.97 5.73
N TYR A 372 20.12 -3.44 4.50
CA TYR A 372 21.20 -3.96 3.68
C TYR A 372 21.58 -2.91 2.64
N CYS A 373 22.85 -2.58 2.59
CA CYS A 373 23.37 -1.54 1.72
C CYS A 373 24.50 -2.07 0.87
N VAL A 374 24.42 -1.90 -0.44
CA VAL A 374 25.58 -2.06 -1.32
C VAL A 374 26.35 -0.75 -1.30
N MET A 375 27.61 -0.81 -0.90
CA MET A 375 28.48 0.34 -0.76
C MET A 375 29.75 0.15 -1.61
N SER A 376 30.38 1.26 -1.99
CA SER A 376 31.65 1.26 -2.72
C SER A 376 32.64 2.31 -2.23
N ASP A 377 33.93 2.07 -2.45
CA ASP A 377 35.01 3.03 -2.25
C ASP A 377 34.94 4.23 -3.22
N LEU A 378 34.28 4.08 -4.36
CA LEU A 378 34.24 5.09 -5.43
C LEU A 378 32.84 5.70 -5.58
N ASN A 379 32.81 6.99 -5.90
CA ASN A 379 31.56 7.68 -6.21
C ASN A 379 31.11 7.31 -7.63
N PHE A 380 30.00 6.59 -7.75
CA PHE A 380 29.39 6.32 -9.05
C PHE A 380 28.19 7.23 -9.26
N THR A 381 28.45 8.40 -9.83
CA THR A 381 27.40 9.21 -10.46
C THR A 381 27.51 9.00 -11.98
N GLY A 382 26.40 8.63 -12.64
CA GLY A 382 26.34 8.65 -14.11
C GLY A 382 26.60 7.35 -14.89
N GLY A 383 26.32 6.16 -14.33
CA GLY A 383 26.21 4.93 -15.15
C GLY A 383 27.53 4.32 -15.66
N ILE A 384 28.67 4.75 -15.13
CA ILE A 384 29.99 4.17 -15.41
C ILE A 384 30.21 2.95 -14.51
N SER A 385 30.73 1.86 -15.09
CA SER A 385 31.09 0.62 -14.41
C SER A 385 32.03 0.86 -13.23
N ALA A 386 31.81 0.11 -12.15
CA ALA A 386 32.70 0.19 -11.00
C ALA A 386 34.09 -0.36 -11.34
N LYS A 387 35.12 0.19 -10.68
CA LYS A 387 36.44 -0.44 -10.68
C LYS A 387 36.30 -1.81 -10.01
N ALA A 388 36.87 -2.82 -10.65
CA ALA A 388 36.87 -4.21 -10.20
C ALA A 388 37.16 -4.34 -8.69
N GLY A 389 36.29 -5.04 -7.97
CA GLY A 389 36.53 -5.51 -6.60
C GLY A 389 36.30 -4.48 -5.48
N THR A 390 35.48 -3.45 -5.69
CA THR A 390 35.29 -2.37 -4.70
C THR A 390 33.98 -2.40 -3.93
N ARG A 391 33.06 -3.32 -4.27
CA ARG A 391 31.70 -3.36 -3.69
C ARG A 391 31.61 -4.30 -2.50
N LYS A 392 30.92 -3.86 -1.45
CA LYS A 392 30.65 -4.63 -0.22
C LYS A 392 29.20 -4.43 0.24
N VAL A 393 28.65 -5.43 0.92
CA VAL A 393 27.34 -5.31 1.59
C VAL A 393 27.56 -4.90 3.04
N TYR A 394 27.00 -3.77 3.42
CA TYR A 394 26.96 -3.27 4.79
C TYR A 394 25.58 -3.57 5.38
N ILE A 395 25.56 -4.20 6.55
CA ILE A 395 24.33 -4.63 7.21
C ILE A 395 24.18 -3.86 8.51
N SER A 396 23.10 -3.10 8.63
CA SER A 396 22.73 -2.40 9.87
C SER A 396 21.55 -3.08 10.53
N ASP A 397 21.63 -3.33 11.83
CA ASP A 397 20.51 -3.72 12.68
C ASP A 397 19.82 -2.47 13.20
N LEU A 398 18.61 -2.18 12.71
CA LEU A 398 17.84 -1.00 13.11
C LEU A 398 16.67 -1.34 14.04
N GLY A 399 16.59 -2.58 14.55
CA GLY A 399 15.48 -3.02 15.41
C GLY A 399 15.76 -2.95 16.91
N ARG A 400 14.70 -3.18 17.69
CA ARG A 400 14.64 -2.89 19.13
C ARG A 400 15.10 -4.01 20.08
N LEU A 401 15.33 -5.23 19.60
CA LEU A 401 15.51 -6.36 20.51
C LEU A 401 16.82 -6.29 21.30
N PRO A 402 16.85 -6.87 22.52
CA PRO A 402 18.08 -7.16 23.26
C PRO A 402 19.16 -7.62 22.30
N ASP A 403 20.25 -6.86 22.20
CA ASP A 403 21.42 -7.32 21.46
C ASP A 403 21.85 -8.64 22.11
N PRO A 404 21.87 -9.78 21.39
CA PRO A 404 22.33 -11.04 21.96
C PRO A 404 23.79 -10.98 22.44
N ASN A 405 24.57 -9.99 22.01
CA ASN A 405 25.91 -9.69 22.51
C ASN A 405 25.92 -8.82 23.78
N PHE A 406 24.80 -8.18 24.14
CA PHE A 406 24.62 -7.41 25.37
C PHE A 406 23.34 -7.81 26.12
N PRO A 407 23.17 -9.09 26.49
CA PRO A 407 21.94 -9.61 27.07
C PRO A 407 21.61 -9.03 28.47
N THR A 408 22.57 -8.39 29.12
CA THR A 408 22.46 -7.89 30.50
C THR A 408 22.45 -6.36 30.62
N ASP A 409 22.75 -5.62 29.54
CA ASP A 409 22.78 -4.14 29.54
C ASP A 409 21.65 -3.58 28.65
N VAL A 410 20.46 -3.53 29.23
CA VAL A 410 19.25 -2.99 28.60
C VAL A 410 19.42 -1.53 28.16
N THR A 411 20.30 -0.75 28.80
CA THR A 411 20.50 0.67 28.43
C THR A 411 21.28 0.84 27.12
N LYS A 412 22.31 0.02 26.89
CA LYS A 412 23.03 -0.02 25.60
C LYS A 412 22.23 -0.68 24.50
N SER A 413 21.48 -1.74 24.84
CA SER A 413 20.63 -2.43 23.88
C SER A 413 19.45 -1.58 23.37
N MET A 414 18.99 -0.61 24.15
CA MET A 414 17.87 0.28 23.80
C MET A 414 18.29 1.59 23.14
N SER A 415 19.60 1.91 23.06
CA SER A 415 20.08 3.09 22.35
C SER A 415 20.04 2.86 20.84
N LEU A 416 18.96 3.30 20.20
CA LEU A 416 18.76 3.23 18.74
C LEU A 416 19.69 4.18 17.97
N THR A 417 20.30 5.16 18.65
CA THR A 417 21.24 6.15 18.09
C THR A 417 22.70 5.72 18.19
N SER A 418 22.96 4.42 18.37
CA SER A 418 24.30 3.88 18.61
C SER A 418 24.97 3.38 17.33
N ASN A 419 26.29 3.53 17.24
CA ASN A 419 27.12 2.90 16.23
C ASN A 419 27.20 1.37 16.37
N LEU A 420 26.72 0.79 17.48
CA LEU A 420 26.55 -0.66 17.64
C LEU A 420 25.63 -1.29 16.59
N ARG A 421 24.83 -0.48 15.88
CA ARG A 421 23.87 -0.91 14.87
C ARG A 421 24.53 -1.40 13.59
N GLY A 422 25.79 -1.07 13.30
CA GLY A 422 26.48 -1.52 12.08
C GLY A 422 27.10 -2.89 12.29
N VAL A 423 26.33 -3.96 12.08
CA VAL A 423 26.66 -5.30 12.58
C VAL A 423 27.59 -6.11 11.69
N ALA A 424 27.66 -5.82 10.39
CA ALA A 424 28.50 -6.60 9.48
C ALA A 424 28.89 -5.86 8.20
N VAL A 425 30.05 -6.23 7.67
CA VAL A 425 30.48 -5.93 6.30
C VAL A 425 30.79 -7.25 5.60
N LYS A 426 30.17 -7.49 4.44
CA LYS A 426 30.38 -8.69 3.62
C LYS A 426 31.04 -8.30 2.30
N ASP A 427 32.13 -8.99 1.98
CA ASP A 427 32.87 -8.76 0.75
C ASP A 427 32.22 -9.51 -0.41
N ILE A 428 31.71 -8.77 -1.39
CA ILE A 428 31.10 -9.32 -2.61
C ILE A 428 31.97 -9.08 -3.85
N SER A 429 33.24 -8.70 -3.67
CA SER A 429 34.17 -8.45 -4.79
C SER A 429 34.40 -9.67 -5.68
N ALA A 430 34.19 -10.89 -5.15
CA ALA A 430 34.30 -12.14 -5.89
C ALA A 430 33.01 -12.51 -6.67
N ALA A 431 31.93 -11.75 -6.52
CA ALA A 431 30.69 -11.99 -7.25
C ALA A 431 30.84 -11.53 -8.72
N THR A 432 30.48 -12.42 -9.65
CA THR A 432 30.60 -12.23 -11.10
C THR A 432 29.85 -10.98 -11.56
N ASP A 433 30.50 -10.12 -12.35
CA ASP A 433 29.91 -8.87 -12.88
C ASP A 433 29.35 -7.89 -11.85
N ILE A 434 29.66 -8.04 -10.56
CA ILE A 434 29.09 -7.19 -9.50
C ILE A 434 29.39 -5.71 -9.71
N ASP A 435 30.52 -5.38 -10.31
CA ASP A 435 30.93 -4.00 -10.58
C ASP A 435 30.14 -3.34 -11.72
N ASN A 436 29.56 -4.16 -12.60
CA ASN A 436 28.67 -3.71 -13.68
C ASN A 436 27.19 -3.71 -13.27
N ALA A 437 26.88 -4.17 -12.05
CA ALA A 437 25.51 -4.26 -11.57
C ALA A 437 24.89 -2.86 -11.37
N LYS A 438 23.64 -2.71 -11.80
CA LYS A 438 22.84 -1.48 -11.74
C LYS A 438 21.56 -1.67 -10.93
N TYR A 439 21.08 -2.89 -10.83
CA TYR A 439 19.85 -3.24 -10.13
C TYR A 439 20.15 -4.24 -9.03
N PHE A 440 19.45 -4.12 -7.91
CA PHE A 440 19.67 -4.93 -6.72
C PHE A 440 18.33 -5.24 -6.06
N ALA A 441 18.23 -6.41 -5.43
CA ALA A 441 17.16 -6.77 -4.54
C ALA A 441 17.62 -7.84 -3.54
N PHE A 442 17.41 -7.63 -2.26
CA PHE A 442 17.63 -8.55 -1.15
C PHE A 442 16.35 -9.32 -0.82
N GLY A 443 16.50 -10.58 -0.43
CA GLY A 443 15.39 -11.34 0.15
C GLY A 443 15.04 -10.87 1.56
N ASN A 444 13.82 -11.18 2.00
CA ASN A 444 13.34 -10.90 3.36
C ASN A 444 13.13 -12.17 4.22
N LYS A 445 13.36 -13.37 3.66
CA LYS A 445 13.23 -14.66 4.36
C LYS A 445 14.53 -15.46 4.45
N GLY A 446 15.60 -15.00 3.79
CA GLY A 446 16.92 -15.62 3.81
C GLY A 446 18.00 -14.67 3.30
N ASN A 447 19.25 -15.06 3.46
CA ASN A 447 20.42 -14.25 3.07
C ASN A 447 20.68 -14.35 1.57
N VAL A 448 19.77 -13.78 0.78
CA VAL A 448 19.83 -13.78 -0.68
C VAL A 448 19.92 -12.37 -1.21
N MET A 449 20.76 -12.17 -2.21
CA MET A 449 20.88 -10.95 -2.99
C MET A 449 20.79 -11.30 -4.47
N TYR A 450 19.83 -10.69 -5.13
CA TYR A 450 19.77 -10.57 -6.58
C TYR A 450 20.45 -9.28 -6.98
N TYR A 451 21.25 -9.32 -8.03
CA TYR A 451 21.75 -8.13 -8.68
C TYR A 451 21.79 -8.34 -10.18
N ALA A 452 21.77 -7.26 -10.95
CA ALA A 452 21.73 -7.36 -12.39
C ALA A 452 22.50 -6.25 -13.10
N THR A 453 23.12 -6.61 -14.22
CA THR A 453 23.61 -5.67 -15.24
C THR A 453 22.43 -5.15 -16.07
N ASN A 454 22.68 -4.65 -17.27
CA ASN A 454 21.60 -4.34 -18.21
C ASN A 454 20.87 -5.59 -18.73
N ASP A 455 21.48 -6.78 -18.68
CA ASP A 455 21.06 -7.95 -19.45
C ASP A 455 21.20 -9.29 -18.73
N LYS A 456 21.86 -9.34 -17.57
CA LYS A 456 22.05 -10.56 -16.80
C LYS A 456 21.66 -10.34 -15.36
N ILE A 457 20.98 -11.33 -14.80
CA ILE A 457 20.61 -11.40 -13.39
C ILE A 457 21.50 -12.44 -12.74
N TYR A 458 22.00 -12.12 -11.56
CA TYR A 458 22.84 -12.98 -10.74
C TYR A 458 22.18 -13.18 -9.37
N LEU A 459 22.38 -14.37 -8.80
CA LEU A 459 21.99 -14.70 -7.43
C LEU A 459 23.25 -14.92 -6.61
N SER A 460 23.37 -14.21 -5.50
CA SER A 460 24.37 -14.43 -4.46
C SER A 460 23.68 -14.90 -3.18
N ASN A 461 24.08 -16.08 -2.72
CA ASN A 461 23.73 -16.59 -1.40
C ASN A 461 24.85 -16.19 -0.41
N ASP A 462 24.46 -15.70 0.77
CA ASP A 462 25.38 -15.30 1.85
C ASP A 462 26.41 -14.22 1.49
N TYR A 463 26.23 -13.52 0.36
CA TYR A 463 26.98 -12.34 -0.03
C TYR A 463 28.49 -12.60 -0.22
N GLN A 464 28.84 -13.65 -0.95
CA GLN A 464 30.26 -13.99 -1.24
C GLN A 464 30.51 -14.16 -2.75
N THR A 465 30.00 -15.25 -3.32
CA THR A 465 30.05 -15.54 -4.75
C THR A 465 28.64 -15.45 -5.35
N SER A 466 28.55 -15.60 -6.66
CA SER A 466 27.28 -15.50 -7.38
C SER A 466 27.22 -16.48 -8.54
N ASN A 467 26.01 -16.93 -8.86
CA ASN A 467 25.74 -17.68 -10.07
C ASN A 467 24.89 -16.83 -11.03
N LEU A 468 25.12 -17.02 -12.34
CA LEU A 468 24.20 -16.49 -13.35
C LEU A 468 22.82 -17.11 -13.09
N TYR A 469 21.84 -16.25 -12.86
CA TYR A 469 20.48 -16.64 -12.51
C TYR A 469 19.56 -16.61 -13.73
N TYR A 470 19.71 -15.59 -14.59
CA TYR A 470 18.95 -15.49 -15.82
C TYR A 470 19.64 -14.58 -16.84
N ASP A 471 19.70 -15.03 -18.09
CA ASP A 471 20.20 -14.26 -19.24
C ASP A 471 19.02 -13.69 -20.04
N ILE A 472 18.90 -12.36 -20.04
CA ILE A 472 17.82 -11.64 -20.71
C ILE A 472 18.00 -11.69 -22.21
N LEU A 473 19.21 -11.51 -22.74
CA LEU A 473 19.42 -11.43 -24.18
C LEU A 473 19.18 -12.77 -24.88
N ALA A 474 19.42 -13.88 -24.19
CA ALA A 474 19.11 -15.21 -24.70
C ALA A 474 17.61 -15.43 -24.99
N ASN A 475 16.72 -14.78 -24.23
CA ASN A 475 15.26 -15.01 -24.28
C ASN A 475 14.47 -13.80 -24.79
N TYR A 476 15.01 -12.59 -24.66
CA TYR A 476 14.36 -11.31 -24.92
C TYR A 476 15.34 -10.35 -25.62
N SER A 477 15.87 -10.75 -26.78
CA SER A 477 16.83 -9.96 -27.54
C SER A 477 16.40 -8.49 -27.72
N GLY A 478 17.36 -7.56 -27.60
CA GLY A 478 17.13 -6.12 -27.66
C GLY A 478 16.49 -5.50 -26.42
N ASN A 479 16.15 -6.30 -25.40
CA ASN A 479 15.66 -5.78 -24.13
C ASN A 479 16.81 -5.50 -23.15
N VAL A 480 16.61 -4.46 -22.33
CA VAL A 480 17.43 -4.17 -21.16
C VAL A 480 16.58 -4.18 -19.89
N ILE A 481 17.17 -4.57 -18.77
CA ILE A 481 16.56 -4.45 -17.44
C ILE A 481 16.43 -2.97 -17.10
N THR A 482 15.30 -2.60 -16.49
CA THR A 482 14.95 -1.21 -16.15
C THR A 482 14.46 -1.05 -14.71
N SER A 483 13.99 -2.12 -14.09
CA SER A 483 13.64 -2.18 -12.67
C SER A 483 13.68 -3.62 -12.18
N MET A 484 14.03 -3.84 -10.91
CA MET A 484 14.05 -5.14 -10.27
C MET A 484 13.66 -5.03 -8.80
N GLN A 485 12.78 -5.89 -8.31
CA GLN A 485 12.41 -5.94 -6.90
C GLN A 485 11.91 -7.32 -6.47
N VAL A 486 12.15 -7.68 -5.21
CA VAL A 486 11.47 -8.80 -4.56
C VAL A 486 10.13 -8.32 -4.02
N PHE A 487 9.07 -9.11 -4.21
CA PHE A 487 7.76 -8.84 -3.67
C PHE A 487 7.77 -8.97 -2.14
N LYS A 488 7.69 -7.83 -1.47
CA LYS A 488 7.86 -7.68 -0.02
C LYS A 488 6.59 -7.09 0.58
N VAL A 489 5.69 -7.95 1.05
CA VAL A 489 4.38 -7.56 1.58
C VAL A 489 4.05 -8.41 2.80
N LYS A 490 4.17 -7.81 3.99
CA LYS A 490 3.90 -8.49 5.25
C LYS A 490 2.51 -9.14 5.26
N GLY A 491 2.46 -10.40 5.69
CA GLY A 491 1.22 -11.17 5.81
C GLY A 491 0.66 -11.68 4.48
N HIS A 492 1.27 -11.33 3.35
CA HIS A 492 0.87 -11.87 2.06
C HIS A 492 1.43 -13.30 1.87
N PRO A 493 0.66 -14.28 1.36
CA PRO A 493 1.14 -15.66 1.16
C PRO A 493 2.40 -15.77 0.29
N LYS A 494 2.58 -14.81 -0.63
CA LYS A 494 3.72 -14.72 -1.56
C LYS A 494 4.83 -13.76 -1.13
N ASP A 495 4.79 -13.27 0.11
CA ASP A 495 5.85 -12.43 0.66
C ASP A 495 7.23 -13.08 0.51
N GLY A 496 8.18 -12.38 -0.12
CA GLY A 496 9.54 -12.88 -0.38
C GLY A 496 9.64 -14.00 -1.41
N GLN A 497 8.57 -14.33 -2.14
CA GLN A 497 8.50 -15.51 -3.01
C GLN A 497 8.32 -15.18 -4.49
N LEU A 498 8.36 -13.90 -4.85
CA LEU A 498 8.29 -13.44 -6.24
C LEU A 498 9.38 -12.39 -6.46
N LEU A 499 10.13 -12.53 -7.55
CA LEU A 499 11.06 -11.52 -8.08
C LEU A 499 10.44 -10.94 -9.34
N TYR A 500 10.29 -9.61 -9.37
CA TYR A 500 9.82 -8.87 -10.53
C TYR A 500 10.98 -8.21 -11.23
N VAL A 501 11.04 -8.35 -12.55
CA VAL A 501 12.06 -7.74 -13.41
C VAL A 501 11.37 -7.06 -14.58
N ALA A 502 11.51 -5.74 -14.69
CA ALA A 502 11.02 -5.00 -15.83
C ALA A 502 12.08 -4.92 -16.92
N LEU A 503 11.68 -5.29 -18.13
CA LEU A 503 12.47 -5.23 -19.34
C LEU A 503 11.94 -4.14 -20.26
N TYR A 504 12.80 -3.45 -20.98
CA TYR A 504 12.42 -2.46 -21.98
C TYR A 504 13.19 -2.66 -23.28
N ASN A 505 12.49 -2.60 -24.40
CA ASN A 505 13.08 -2.62 -25.73
C ASN A 505 12.85 -1.25 -26.40
N SER A 506 13.95 -0.55 -26.71
CA SER A 506 13.90 0.79 -27.30
C SER A 506 13.41 0.80 -28.75
N ALA A 507 13.60 -0.30 -29.49
CA ALA A 507 13.14 -0.41 -30.87
C ALA A 507 11.61 -0.56 -30.94
N THR A 508 11.01 -1.31 -30.01
CA THR A 508 9.55 -1.48 -29.92
C THR A 508 8.86 -0.49 -29.00
N GLN A 509 9.63 0.32 -28.26
CA GLN A 509 9.15 1.27 -27.25
C GLN A 509 8.17 0.63 -26.25
N SER A 510 8.44 -0.61 -25.87
CA SER A 510 7.56 -1.39 -25.01
C SER A 510 8.32 -2.15 -23.94
N SER A 511 7.64 -2.38 -22.83
CA SER A 511 8.14 -3.15 -21.71
C SER A 511 7.54 -4.55 -21.64
N THR A 512 8.34 -5.46 -21.10
CA THR A 512 7.91 -6.78 -20.63
C THR A 512 8.18 -6.87 -19.14
N LEU A 513 7.18 -7.23 -18.33
CA LEU A 513 7.37 -7.54 -16.92
C LEU A 513 7.57 -9.05 -16.77
N LEU A 514 8.71 -9.46 -16.24
CA LEU A 514 8.93 -10.82 -15.79
C LEU A 514 8.50 -10.97 -14.33
N GLU A 515 7.71 -12.00 -14.06
CA GLU A 515 7.42 -12.50 -12.73
C GLU A 515 8.09 -13.86 -12.56
N ILE A 516 9.06 -13.91 -11.66
CA ILE A 516 9.89 -15.09 -11.40
C ILE A 516 9.49 -15.61 -10.02
N ALA A 517 8.94 -16.82 -9.96
CA ALA A 517 8.69 -17.46 -8.67
C ALA A 517 10.01 -17.93 -8.06
N ILE A 518 10.23 -17.59 -6.79
CA ILE A 518 11.48 -17.85 -6.08
C ILE A 518 11.21 -18.51 -4.73
N ASN A 519 12.15 -19.33 -4.29
CA ASN A 519 12.20 -19.76 -2.90
C ASN A 519 12.73 -18.61 -2.03
N GLY A 520 11.94 -18.12 -1.09
CA GLY A 520 12.32 -16.94 -0.29
C GLY A 520 13.53 -17.13 0.64
N ILE A 521 13.94 -18.38 0.92
CA ILE A 521 15.05 -18.69 1.83
C ILE A 521 16.38 -18.74 1.06
N ASN A 522 16.43 -19.47 -0.05
CA ASN A 522 17.68 -19.69 -0.80
C ASN A 522 17.69 -19.06 -2.19
N GLY A 523 16.60 -18.42 -2.59
CA GLY A 523 16.49 -17.63 -3.81
C GLY A 523 16.36 -18.45 -5.10
N THR A 524 16.31 -19.78 -5.03
CA THR A 524 16.23 -20.63 -6.23
C THR A 524 14.93 -20.41 -6.99
N MET A 525 15.00 -20.47 -8.32
CA MET A 525 13.84 -20.29 -9.18
C MET A 525 12.92 -21.51 -9.09
N SER A 526 11.61 -21.27 -9.08
CA SER A 526 10.58 -22.30 -9.15
C SER A 526 9.81 -22.17 -10.45
N GLY A 527 10.12 -23.03 -11.43
CA GLY A 527 9.51 -23.01 -12.76
C GLY A 527 10.05 -21.92 -13.68
N THR A 528 9.40 -21.73 -14.82
CA THR A 528 9.81 -20.76 -15.85
C THR A 528 9.31 -19.35 -15.51
N PRO A 529 10.12 -18.29 -15.73
CA PRO A 529 9.66 -16.90 -15.64
C PRO A 529 8.43 -16.66 -16.49
N LYS A 530 7.44 -15.97 -15.91
CA LYS A 530 6.25 -15.56 -16.65
C LYS A 530 6.41 -14.15 -17.18
N ALA A 531 6.17 -13.97 -18.47
CA ALA A 531 6.25 -12.68 -19.13
C ALA A 531 4.87 -12.05 -19.32
N TYR A 532 4.75 -10.77 -18.97
CA TYR A 532 3.60 -9.94 -19.25
C TYR A 532 4.01 -8.81 -20.21
N THR A 533 3.36 -8.75 -21.37
CA THR A 533 3.74 -7.87 -22.49
C THR A 533 2.67 -6.81 -22.79
N GLY A 534 2.98 -5.94 -23.76
CA GLY A 534 2.06 -4.92 -24.24
C GLY A 534 1.90 -3.73 -23.28
N ILE A 535 2.91 -3.47 -22.47
CA ILE A 535 3.04 -2.26 -21.64
C ILE A 535 3.84 -1.27 -22.48
N SER A 536 3.30 -0.09 -22.77
CA SER A 536 4.00 0.93 -23.55
C SER A 536 5.01 1.68 -22.68
N GLY A 537 6.11 2.15 -23.29
CA GLY A 537 7.15 2.85 -22.56
C GLY A 537 7.93 1.97 -21.58
N LYS A 538 8.83 2.59 -20.83
CA LYS A 538 9.73 1.98 -19.86
C LYS A 538 9.10 1.93 -18.48
N ILE A 539 8.96 0.74 -17.88
CA ILE A 539 8.61 0.60 -16.46
C ILE A 539 9.83 1.04 -15.63
N SER A 540 9.68 2.10 -14.84
CA SER A 540 10.79 2.66 -14.06
C SER A 540 10.62 2.46 -12.55
N ALA A 541 9.40 2.22 -12.09
CA ALA A 541 9.13 1.94 -10.68
C ALA A 541 7.95 0.97 -10.53
N MET A 542 7.96 0.24 -9.42
CA MET A 542 6.90 -0.69 -9.07
C MET A 542 6.60 -0.59 -7.57
N ASN A 543 5.35 -0.80 -7.18
CA ASN A 543 4.94 -0.84 -5.78
C ASN A 543 3.63 -1.62 -5.61
N TYR A 544 3.39 -2.20 -4.44
CA TYR A 544 2.19 -3.02 -4.22
C TYR A 544 1.03 -2.20 -3.68
N LYS A 545 -0.13 -2.33 -4.32
CA LYS A 545 -1.41 -1.78 -3.86
C LYS A 545 -2.21 -2.88 -3.18
N GLN A 546 -2.49 -2.72 -1.87
CA GLN A 546 -3.04 -3.79 -1.02
C GLN A 546 -4.59 -3.92 -1.05
N PHE A 547 -5.33 -2.93 -1.56
CA PHE A 547 -6.81 -2.91 -1.59
C PHE A 547 -7.34 -2.35 -2.90
#